data_AF-A0AA38PMI2-F1
#
_entry.id   AF-A0AA38PMI2-F1
#
_cell.length_a   1.000
_cell.length_b   1.000
_cell.length_c   1.000
_cell.angle_alpha   90.00
_cell.angle_beta   90.00
_cell.angle_gamma   90.00
#
_symmetry.space_group_name_H-M   'P 1'
#
loop_
_entity.id
_entity.type
_entity.pdbx_description
1 polymer ?
#
loop_
_entity_poly.entity_id
_entity_poly.type
_entity_poly.pdbx_seq_one_letter_code
_entity_poly.pdbx_strand_id
1 'polypeptide(L)'
;MYYRKLDKFMHKTGRYRDLPSWRKAFKKEWCRCEKADIPDPTNPKYNPSPTQWVCTCPSFVKSRFLICKHLVQQCERVPPVFFREVRRARTFPIWIHQSLKIQISEEDKISELTNSLSLEDERFSDSKSDSDSSDDEREQDLDDYTAQGFSVNSSTFQEQMTQLTHDLHSFANGLKYNLQFHDERILNSLYRYGGGFLKMMEKCLEKERRQNSNTGAAPGTWDTGMAPAMYYCSRPRRGDEGT
;
A
#
# COMPACT_ATOMS: atom_id res chain seq x y z
N MET A 1 8.36 29.76 -4.40
CA MET A 1 7.87 28.89 -3.30
C MET A 1 7.12 27.63 -3.77
N TYR A 2 6.39 27.68 -4.89
CA TYR A 2 5.64 26.54 -5.46
C TYR A 2 6.51 25.31 -5.77
N TYR A 3 7.59 25.49 -6.55
CA TYR A 3 8.49 24.40 -6.93
C TYR A 3 9.16 23.70 -5.73
N ARG A 4 9.51 24.43 -4.66
CA ARG A 4 10.08 23.83 -3.43
C ARG A 4 9.07 22.99 -2.64
N LYS A 5 7.77 23.32 -2.70
CA LYS A 5 6.69 22.51 -2.11
C LYS A 5 6.40 21.28 -2.98
N LEU A 6 6.38 21.46 -4.30
CA LEU A 6 6.27 20.38 -5.27
C LEU A 6 7.41 19.38 -5.16
N ASP A 7 8.65 19.85 -4.98
CA ASP A 7 9.82 18.98 -4.86
C ASP A 7 9.72 18.10 -3.60
N LYS A 8 9.28 18.67 -2.48
CA LYS A 8 8.99 17.91 -1.26
C LYS A 8 7.84 16.90 -1.42
N PHE A 9 6.90 17.15 -2.32
CA PHE A 9 5.78 16.25 -2.60
C PHE A 9 6.14 15.16 -3.62
N MET A 10 6.97 15.49 -4.62
CA MET A 10 7.38 14.63 -5.72
C MET A 10 8.57 13.76 -5.34
N HIS A 11 9.53 14.31 -4.61
CA HIS A 11 10.55 13.55 -3.90
C HIS A 11 9.91 12.98 -2.64
N LYS A 12 9.03 12.00 -2.88
CA LYS A 12 8.60 11.05 -1.87
C LYS A 12 9.88 10.43 -1.35
N THR A 13 10.36 10.91 -0.21
CA THR A 13 11.30 10.16 0.62
C THR A 13 10.70 8.76 0.71
N GLY A 14 11.34 7.77 0.09
CA GLY A 14 10.78 6.44 -0.21
C GLY A 14 10.45 5.58 1.01
N ARG A 15 10.22 6.18 2.19
CA ARG A 15 9.90 5.49 3.43
C ARG A 15 8.44 5.06 3.56
N TYR A 16 7.52 5.48 2.67
CA TYR A 16 6.08 5.43 2.98
C TYR A 16 5.10 4.91 1.94
N ARG A 17 5.51 4.35 0.79
CA ARG A 17 4.51 3.79 -0.15
C ARG A 17 4.38 2.28 -0.15
N ASP A 18 5.44 1.52 0.13
CA ASP A 18 5.34 0.05 0.17
C ASP A 18 5.89 -0.48 1.50
N LEU A 19 5.22 -0.12 2.60
CA LEU A 19 5.47 -0.82 3.86
C LEU A 19 5.06 -2.29 3.67
N PRO A 20 5.90 -3.26 4.08
CA PRO A 20 5.54 -4.67 3.98
C PRO A 20 4.16 -4.94 4.56
N SER A 21 3.35 -5.72 3.82
CA SER A 21 1.95 -6.02 4.17
C SER A 21 1.79 -6.57 5.59
N TRP A 22 2.80 -7.30 6.09
CA TRP A 22 2.84 -7.86 7.44
C TRP A 22 2.79 -6.83 8.56
N ARG A 23 3.19 -5.56 8.34
CA ARG A 23 3.26 -4.54 9.40
C ARG A 23 1.90 -4.20 9.99
N LYS A 24 0.84 -4.19 9.17
CA LYS A 24 -0.54 -3.94 9.65
C LYS A 24 -0.99 -5.05 10.60
N ALA A 25 -0.77 -6.31 10.21
CA ALA A 25 -1.09 -7.48 11.03
C ALA A 25 -0.24 -7.52 12.32
N PHE A 26 1.05 -7.22 12.23
CA PHE A 26 1.96 -7.15 13.38
C PHE A 26 1.49 -6.12 14.41
N LYS A 27 1.19 -4.89 13.97
CA LYS A 27 0.68 -3.84 14.86
C LYS A 27 -0.62 -4.26 15.56
N LYS A 28 -1.54 -4.89 14.82
CA LYS A 28 -2.81 -5.38 15.38
C LYS A 28 -2.57 -6.44 16.46
N GLU A 29 -1.70 -7.41 16.20
CA GLU A 29 -1.39 -8.47 17.16
C GLU A 29 -0.63 -7.95 18.38
N TRP A 30 0.30 -7.00 18.18
CA TRP A 30 0.99 -6.31 19.27
C TRP A 30 0.01 -5.59 20.21
N CYS A 31 -0.86 -4.73 19.66
CA CYS A 31 -1.85 -4.02 20.45
C CYS A 31 -2.82 -4.96 21.18
N ARG A 32 -3.10 -6.14 20.60
CA ARG A 32 -3.89 -7.18 21.28
C ARG A 32 -3.12 -7.75 22.48
N CYS A 33 -1.85 -8.07 22.33
CA CYS A 33 -1.00 -8.58 23.41
C CYS A 33 -0.78 -7.55 24.53
N GLU A 34 -0.63 -6.28 24.18
CA GLU A 34 -0.46 -5.17 25.13
C GLU A 34 -1.69 -4.98 26.03
N LYS A 35 -2.90 -5.22 25.50
CA LYS A 35 -4.17 -5.04 26.23
C LYS A 35 -4.69 -6.30 26.91
N ALA A 36 -4.08 -7.46 26.66
CA ALA A 36 -4.61 -8.74 27.10
C ALA A 36 -4.33 -8.97 28.59
N ASP A 37 -5.33 -9.27 29.39
CA ASP A 37 -5.11 -9.55 30.81
C ASP A 37 -4.26 -10.82 31.01
N ILE A 38 -3.28 -10.72 31.92
CA ILE A 38 -2.51 -11.86 32.40
C ILE A 38 -3.08 -12.23 33.77
N PRO A 39 -3.86 -13.33 33.87
CA PRO A 39 -4.51 -13.70 35.13
C PRO A 39 -3.49 -13.99 36.24
N ASP A 40 -2.33 -14.57 35.89
CA ASP A 40 -1.22 -14.83 36.81
C ASP A 40 0.11 -14.37 36.18
N PRO A 41 0.65 -13.18 36.53
CA PRO A 41 1.90 -12.67 35.95
C PRO A 41 3.13 -13.49 36.34
N THR A 42 3.07 -14.24 37.44
CA THR A 42 4.20 -15.00 38.01
C THR A 42 4.03 -16.51 37.84
N ASN A 43 3.22 -16.96 36.88
CA ASN A 43 3.00 -18.39 36.67
C ASN A 43 4.28 -19.04 36.10
N PRO A 44 4.94 -19.97 36.83
CA PRO A 44 6.21 -20.55 36.40
C PRO A 44 6.10 -21.40 35.12
N LYS A 45 4.87 -21.75 34.70
CA LYS A 45 4.60 -22.43 33.42
C LYS A 45 4.99 -21.59 32.22
N TYR A 46 4.90 -20.26 32.34
CA TYR A 46 5.30 -19.33 31.29
C TYR A 46 6.62 -18.71 31.72
N ASN A 47 7.71 -19.08 31.06
CA ASN A 47 9.03 -18.51 31.30
C ASN A 47 9.36 -17.56 30.15
N PRO A 48 8.89 -16.30 30.18
CA PRO A 48 9.27 -15.30 29.20
C PRO A 48 10.70 -14.80 29.50
N SER A 49 11.56 -14.84 28.48
CA SER A 49 12.87 -14.21 28.48
C SER A 49 12.84 -13.05 27.47
N PRO A 50 12.66 -11.79 27.92
CA PRO A 50 12.68 -10.62 27.04
C PRO A 50 14.03 -10.41 26.36
N THR A 51 15.14 -10.74 27.02
CA THR A 51 16.51 -10.56 26.51
C THR A 51 16.77 -11.43 25.29
N GLN A 52 16.33 -12.69 25.34
CA GLN A 52 16.40 -13.62 24.21
C GLN A 52 15.18 -13.51 23.27
N TRP A 53 14.13 -12.79 23.68
CA TRP A 53 12.84 -12.71 23.00
C TRP A 53 12.18 -14.09 22.81
N VAL A 54 12.14 -14.90 23.87
CA VAL A 54 11.57 -16.25 23.85
C VAL A 54 10.53 -16.41 24.96
N CYS A 55 9.46 -17.16 24.71
CA CYS A 55 8.48 -17.51 25.75
C CYS A 55 7.96 -18.93 25.55
N THR A 56 7.81 -19.68 26.63
CA THR A 56 7.28 -21.06 26.61
C THR A 56 5.76 -21.15 26.46
N CYS A 57 5.04 -20.03 26.38
CA CYS A 57 3.58 -20.05 26.34
C CYS A 57 3.04 -20.55 24.98
N PRO A 58 1.89 -21.25 24.95
CA PRO A 58 1.29 -21.74 23.71
C PRO A 58 1.00 -20.63 22.68
N SER A 59 0.66 -19.43 23.16
CA SER A 59 0.38 -18.28 22.29
C SER A 59 1.61 -17.79 21.52
N PHE A 60 2.82 -17.96 22.07
CA PHE A 60 4.06 -17.57 21.41
C PHE A 60 4.33 -18.45 20.18
N VAL A 61 4.22 -19.77 20.36
CA VAL A 61 4.42 -20.76 19.27
C VAL A 61 3.38 -20.61 18.17
N LYS A 62 2.14 -20.27 18.52
CA LYS A 62 1.05 -20.05 17.56
C LYS A 62 1.13 -18.69 16.84
N SER A 63 1.90 -17.73 17.36
CA SER A 63 1.99 -16.39 16.78
C SER A 63 2.88 -16.39 15.54
N ARG A 64 2.37 -15.89 14.41
CA ARG A 64 3.16 -15.65 13.19
C ARG A 64 4.34 -14.71 13.43
N PHE A 65 4.22 -13.81 14.41
CA PHE A 65 5.21 -12.79 14.71
C PHE A 65 6.10 -13.13 15.91
N LEU A 66 5.93 -14.32 16.50
CA LEU A 66 6.66 -14.75 17.69
C LEU A 66 6.58 -13.68 18.80
N ILE A 67 5.34 -13.25 19.06
CA ILE A 67 5.01 -12.35 20.15
C ILE A 67 3.91 -12.98 21.01
N CYS A 68 3.90 -12.63 22.28
CA CYS A 68 2.84 -13.02 23.21
C CYS A 68 2.62 -11.91 24.23
N LYS A 69 1.52 -11.99 24.99
CA LYS A 69 1.22 -11.01 26.04
C LYS A 69 2.32 -10.90 27.09
N HIS A 70 2.94 -12.03 27.47
CA HIS A 70 4.01 -12.06 28.47
C HIS A 70 5.25 -11.26 28.02
N LEU A 71 5.68 -11.39 26.77
CA LEU A 71 6.83 -10.64 26.23
C LEU A 71 6.49 -9.16 25.99
N VAL A 72 5.33 -8.88 25.39
CA VAL A 72 4.95 -7.51 25.01
C VAL A 72 4.73 -6.64 26.25
N GLN A 73 4.15 -7.18 27.33
CA GLN A 73 3.90 -6.42 28.56
C GLN A 73 5.14 -6.24 29.43
N GLN A 74 6.19 -7.03 29.22
CA GLN A 74 7.52 -6.82 29.83
C GLN A 74 8.35 -5.77 29.08
N CYS A 75 7.86 -5.24 27.97
CA CYS A 75 8.48 -4.14 27.24
C CYS A 75 7.82 -2.81 27.61
N GLU A 76 8.59 -1.73 27.56
CA GLU A 76 8.04 -0.39 27.63
C GLU A 76 7.09 -0.14 26.45
N ARG A 77 6.07 0.72 26.65
CA ARG A 77 5.16 1.11 25.58
C ARG A 77 5.93 1.72 24.41
N VAL A 78 5.80 1.08 23.26
CA VAL A 78 6.49 1.49 22.04
C VAL A 78 5.79 2.67 21.35
N PRO A 79 6.52 3.70 20.87
CA PRO A 79 5.92 4.83 20.15
C PRO A 79 5.38 4.39 18.78
N PRO A 80 4.42 5.11 18.16
CA PRO A 80 3.86 4.74 16.85
C PRO A 80 4.91 4.61 15.73
N VAL A 81 6.05 5.30 15.85
CA VAL A 81 7.18 5.22 14.93
C VAL A 81 7.80 3.82 14.89
N PHE A 82 7.78 3.09 16.02
CA PHE A 82 8.28 1.72 16.14
C PHE A 82 7.72 0.81 15.05
N PHE A 83 6.40 0.82 14.85
CA PHE A 83 5.76 -0.08 13.87
C PHE A 83 6.15 0.22 12.42
N ARG A 84 6.66 1.42 12.15
CA ARG A 84 7.15 1.84 10.83
C ARG A 84 8.59 1.41 10.60
N GLU A 85 9.40 1.43 11.65
CA GLU A 85 10.86 1.27 11.55
C GLU A 85 11.37 -0.09 12.03
N VAL A 86 10.57 -0.84 12.79
CA VAL A 86 10.95 -2.16 13.33
C VAL A 86 11.40 -3.10 12.21
N ARG A 87 12.50 -3.81 12.46
CA ARG A 87 13.09 -4.78 11.53
C ARG A 87 13.03 -6.19 12.14
N ARG A 88 12.83 -7.19 11.28
CA ARG A 88 12.87 -8.60 11.65
C ARG A 88 14.27 -9.16 11.37
N ALA A 89 14.93 -9.71 12.38
CA ALA A 89 16.19 -10.43 12.25
C ALA A 89 15.96 -11.92 11.97
N ARG A 90 17.01 -12.62 11.53
CA ARG A 90 17.03 -14.09 11.40
C ARG A 90 17.61 -14.80 12.63
N THR A 91 18.18 -14.02 13.55
CA THR A 91 18.75 -14.46 14.82
C THR A 91 18.00 -13.81 15.98
N PHE A 92 18.15 -14.36 17.19
CA PHE A 92 17.57 -13.76 18.39
C PHE A 92 18.39 -12.53 18.83
N PRO A 93 17.73 -11.47 19.35
CA PRO A 93 16.28 -11.25 19.38
C PRO A 93 15.71 -10.95 17.98
N ILE A 94 14.54 -11.54 17.67
CA ILE A 94 13.96 -11.51 16.31
C ILE A 94 13.49 -10.12 15.88
N TRP A 95 13.22 -9.21 16.82
CA TRP A 95 12.79 -7.84 16.56
C TRP A 95 13.86 -6.85 17.00
N ILE A 96 14.28 -5.98 16.07
CA ILE A 96 15.32 -4.99 16.32
C ILE A 96 14.73 -3.59 16.14
N HIS A 97 14.78 -2.78 17.21
CA HIS A 97 14.42 -1.37 17.19
C HIS A 97 14.97 -0.61 18.42
N GLN A 98 15.39 0.65 18.25
CA GLN A 98 15.96 1.47 19.34
C GLN A 98 14.97 1.74 20.48
N SER A 99 13.69 1.87 20.15
CA SER A 99 12.62 2.09 21.14
C SER A 99 12.11 0.82 21.82
N LEU A 100 12.67 -0.37 21.50
CA LEU A 100 12.30 -1.60 22.17
C LEU A 100 13.15 -1.75 23.43
N LYS A 101 12.66 -1.20 24.55
CA LYS A 101 13.32 -1.30 25.85
C LYS A 101 12.60 -2.32 26.72
N ILE A 102 13.37 -3.27 27.24
CA ILE A 102 12.90 -4.28 28.17
C ILE A 102 12.82 -3.64 29.56
N GLN A 103 11.70 -3.87 30.26
CA GLN A 103 11.58 -3.54 31.67
C GLN A 103 12.34 -4.62 32.47
N ILE A 104 13.61 -4.37 32.75
CA ILE A 104 14.42 -5.23 33.60
C ILE A 104 14.04 -4.88 35.06
N SER A 105 13.56 -5.86 35.83
CA SER A 105 13.40 -5.73 37.28
C SER A 105 14.78 -5.50 37.91
N GLU A 106 14.90 -4.67 38.95
CA GLU A 106 16.20 -4.32 39.56
C GLU A 106 17.01 -5.51 40.09
N GLU A 107 16.37 -6.68 40.21
CA GLU A 107 16.95 -7.94 40.67
C GLU A 107 17.91 -8.57 39.63
N ASP A 108 17.73 -8.32 38.33
CA ASP A 108 18.55 -8.94 37.26
C ASP A 108 19.86 -8.20 36.98
N LYS A 109 19.98 -6.92 37.40
CA LYS A 109 21.20 -6.10 37.22
C LYS A 109 22.41 -6.67 37.96
N ILE A 110 22.20 -7.54 38.95
CA ILE A 110 23.27 -8.16 39.75
C ILE A 110 23.87 -9.38 39.01
N SER A 111 23.15 -10.00 38.08
CA SER A 111 23.60 -11.23 37.39
C SER A 111 24.42 -10.99 36.11
N GLU A 112 24.35 -9.81 35.50
CA GLU A 112 25.10 -9.48 34.27
C GLU A 112 26.56 -9.07 34.55
N LEU A 113 26.90 -8.71 35.80
CA LEU A 113 28.28 -8.38 36.20
C LEU A 113 29.16 -9.61 36.43
N THR A 114 28.59 -10.82 36.53
CA THR A 114 29.35 -12.04 36.85
C THR A 114 29.63 -12.93 35.62
N ASN A 115 28.91 -12.74 34.51
CA ASN A 115 29.01 -13.61 33.32
C ASN A 115 29.88 -13.06 32.18
N SER A 116 30.53 -11.90 32.35
CA SER A 116 31.34 -11.25 31.30
C SER A 116 32.82 -11.68 31.28
N LEU A 117 33.19 -12.77 31.96
CA LEU A 117 34.52 -13.37 31.88
C LEU A 117 34.44 -14.88 31.59
N SER A 118 34.37 -15.25 30.30
CA SER A 118 34.91 -16.51 29.74
C SER A 118 34.85 -16.51 28.20
N LEU A 119 36.01 -16.20 27.62
CA LEU A 119 36.72 -16.71 26.42
C LEU A 119 35.95 -17.59 25.40
N GLU A 120 35.92 -17.19 24.13
CA GLU A 120 36.70 -17.73 22.97
C GLU A 120 36.18 -19.09 22.49
N ASP A 121 35.52 -19.19 21.34
CA ASP A 121 36.03 -19.23 19.95
C ASP A 121 35.65 -20.63 19.42
N GLU A 122 35.26 -20.69 18.16
CA GLU A 122 35.33 -21.83 17.24
C GLU A 122 34.39 -21.57 16.06
N ARG A 123 35.03 -21.34 14.93
CA ARG A 123 34.45 -21.23 13.60
C ARG A 123 34.07 -22.61 13.10
N PHE A 124 32.90 -22.74 12.47
CA PHE A 124 32.74 -23.77 11.43
C PHE A 124 31.77 -23.30 10.35
N SER A 125 32.28 -23.22 9.12
CA SER A 125 31.52 -23.04 7.89
C SER A 125 31.03 -24.39 7.38
N ASP A 126 29.80 -24.47 6.88
CA ASP A 126 29.58 -25.20 5.64
C ASP A 126 28.37 -24.66 4.88
N SER A 127 28.54 -24.55 3.57
CA SER A 127 27.54 -24.08 2.62
C SER A 127 26.76 -25.27 2.08
N LYS A 128 25.47 -25.09 1.82
CA LYS A 128 24.84 -25.67 0.63
C LYS A 128 23.61 -24.86 0.21
N SER A 129 23.70 -24.45 -1.04
CA SER A 129 22.63 -23.96 -1.90
C SER A 129 21.52 -24.98 -2.02
N ASP A 130 20.28 -24.50 -2.12
CA ASP A 130 19.38 -25.02 -3.14
C ASP A 130 18.40 -23.94 -3.59
N SER A 131 18.15 -23.99 -4.88
CA SER A 131 17.49 -23.03 -5.75
C SER A 131 16.21 -23.67 -6.26
N ASP A 132 15.06 -22.99 -6.14
CA ASP A 132 13.88 -23.17 -7.00
C ASP A 132 12.94 -21.97 -6.75
N SER A 133 12.82 -20.97 -7.65
CA SER A 133 12.04 -20.93 -8.91
C SER A 133 10.54 -21.26 -8.68
N SER A 134 9.71 -20.24 -8.45
CA SER A 134 8.80 -19.61 -9.44
C SER A 134 7.36 -20.10 -9.24
N ASP A 135 6.44 -19.22 -8.84
CA ASP A 135 5.35 -18.81 -9.75
C ASP A 135 4.51 -17.65 -9.18
N ASP A 136 4.32 -16.67 -10.06
CA ASP A 136 3.49 -15.47 -9.93
C ASP A 136 2.03 -15.83 -10.21
N GLU A 137 1.13 -15.68 -9.24
CA GLU A 137 -0.28 -15.41 -9.51
C GLU A 137 -0.77 -14.29 -8.59
N ARG A 138 -0.85 -13.08 -9.13
CA ARG A 138 -1.44 -11.91 -8.47
C ARG A 138 -2.91 -11.86 -8.81
N GLU A 139 -3.75 -12.38 -7.93
CA GLU A 139 -5.17 -12.05 -7.91
C GLU A 139 -5.34 -10.60 -7.40
N GLN A 140 -5.69 -9.70 -8.31
CA GLN A 140 -6.20 -8.38 -7.96
C GLN A 140 -7.68 -8.52 -7.61
N ASP A 141 -7.97 -8.74 -6.32
CA ASP A 141 -9.30 -8.49 -5.77
C ASP A 141 -9.55 -6.97 -5.78
N LEU A 142 -10.21 -6.54 -6.84
CA LEU A 142 -10.84 -5.23 -6.99
C LEU A 142 -12.30 -5.38 -6.57
N ASP A 143 -12.59 -5.34 -5.27
CA ASP A 143 -13.96 -5.18 -4.76
C ASP A 143 -13.95 -4.59 -3.33
N ASP A 144 -13.87 -3.27 -3.21
CA ASP A 144 -14.48 -2.51 -2.10
C ASP A 144 -14.45 -1.00 -2.42
N TYR A 145 -15.39 -0.55 -3.25
CA TYR A 145 -15.71 0.87 -3.40
C TYR A 145 -17.22 1.08 -3.38
N THR A 146 -17.90 0.47 -2.40
CA THR A 146 -19.30 0.77 -2.10
C THR A 146 -19.44 1.30 -0.68
N ALA A 147 -19.03 2.56 -0.47
CA ALA A 147 -19.58 3.44 0.58
C ALA A 147 -18.91 4.83 0.56
N GLN A 148 -19.02 5.56 -0.55
CA GLN A 148 -18.88 7.02 -0.48
C GLN A 148 -20.20 7.62 -0.93
N GLY A 149 -20.87 8.30 0.00
CA GLY A 149 -22.27 8.69 -0.07
C GLY A 149 -22.67 9.33 -1.40
N PHE A 150 -23.76 8.83 -1.95
CA PHE A 150 -24.56 9.51 -2.94
C PHE A 150 -25.13 10.78 -2.27
N SER A 151 -24.34 11.84 -2.24
CA SER A 151 -24.86 13.19 -2.05
C SER A 151 -25.81 13.43 -3.21
N VAL A 152 -27.11 13.50 -2.91
CA VAL A 152 -28.15 13.84 -3.88
C VAL A 152 -27.89 15.27 -4.32
N ASN A 153 -27.03 15.44 -5.33
CA ASN A 153 -26.87 16.69 -6.02
C ASN A 153 -28.17 16.89 -6.82
N SER A 154 -28.98 17.87 -6.42
CA SER A 154 -30.26 18.25 -7.05
C SER A 154 -30.08 18.88 -8.45
N SER A 155 -28.98 18.59 -9.14
CA SER A 155 -28.72 19.09 -10.48
C SER A 155 -29.25 18.12 -11.53
N THR A 156 -29.83 18.67 -12.60
CA THR A 156 -30.33 17.87 -13.71
C THR A 156 -29.18 17.19 -14.47
N PHE A 157 -29.46 16.09 -15.18
CA PHE A 157 -28.46 15.43 -16.04
C PHE A 157 -27.79 16.42 -17.00
N GLN A 158 -28.58 17.34 -17.57
CA GLN A 158 -28.11 18.34 -18.51
C GLN A 158 -27.13 19.33 -17.84
N GLU A 159 -27.43 19.79 -16.62
CA GLU A 159 -26.52 20.63 -15.85
C GLU A 159 -25.20 19.92 -15.55
N GLN A 160 -25.27 18.65 -15.09
CA GLN A 160 -24.07 17.86 -14.79
C GLN A 160 -23.21 17.64 -16.04
N MET A 161 -23.82 17.30 -17.17
CA MET A 161 -23.11 17.11 -18.43
C MET A 161 -22.50 18.42 -18.96
N THR A 162 -23.23 19.53 -18.83
CA THR A 162 -22.75 20.87 -19.24
C THR A 162 -21.57 21.31 -18.38
N GLN A 163 -21.66 21.12 -17.06
CA GLN A 163 -20.59 21.45 -16.12
C GLN A 163 -19.34 20.61 -16.40
N LEU A 164 -19.50 19.29 -16.58
CA LEU A 164 -18.39 18.39 -16.92
C LEU A 164 -17.71 18.80 -18.23
N THR A 165 -18.49 19.16 -19.25
CA THR A 165 -17.97 19.63 -20.54
C THR A 165 -17.18 20.93 -20.39
N HIS A 166 -17.71 21.88 -19.61
CA HIS A 166 -17.03 23.14 -19.30
C HIS A 166 -15.68 22.89 -18.59
N ASP A 167 -15.68 22.01 -17.58
CA ASP A 167 -14.48 21.71 -16.80
C ASP A 167 -13.42 21.00 -17.65
N LEU A 168 -13.83 20.05 -18.50
CA LEU A 168 -12.94 19.40 -19.46
C LEU A 168 -12.33 20.39 -20.46
N HIS A 169 -13.12 21.35 -20.94
CA HIS A 169 -12.63 22.38 -21.86
C HIS A 169 -11.65 23.35 -21.18
N SER A 170 -11.99 23.82 -19.97
CA SER A 170 -11.11 24.65 -19.15
C SER A 170 -9.80 23.93 -18.82
N PHE A 171 -9.87 22.65 -18.44
CA PHE A 171 -8.72 21.82 -18.18
C PHE A 171 -7.84 21.63 -19.43
N ALA A 172 -8.44 21.35 -20.59
CA ALA A 172 -7.70 21.24 -21.84
C ALA A 172 -6.96 22.54 -22.21
N ASN A 173 -7.57 23.70 -21.96
CA ASN A 173 -6.89 25.00 -22.13
C ASN A 173 -5.73 25.16 -21.14
N GLY A 174 -5.90 24.74 -19.89
CA GLY A 174 -4.81 24.67 -18.91
C GLY A 174 -3.66 23.78 -19.37
N LEU A 175 -3.94 22.61 -19.95
CA LEU A 175 -2.91 21.72 -20.49
C LEU A 175 -2.16 22.34 -21.68
N LYS A 176 -2.87 23.02 -22.59
CA LYS A 176 -2.24 23.78 -23.68
C LYS A 176 -1.30 24.85 -23.15
N TYR A 177 -1.73 25.60 -22.13
CA TYR A 177 -0.87 26.59 -21.48
C TYR A 177 0.35 25.94 -20.82
N ASN A 178 0.20 24.75 -20.22
CA ASN A 178 1.31 24.05 -19.58
C ASN A 178 2.34 23.48 -20.58
N LEU A 179 1.97 23.32 -21.86
CA LEU A 179 2.86 22.79 -22.89
C LEU A 179 4.15 23.61 -23.03
N GLN A 180 4.08 24.93 -22.81
CA GLN A 180 5.24 25.83 -22.88
C GLN A 180 6.33 25.51 -21.85
N PHE A 181 5.99 24.82 -20.75
CA PHE A 181 6.93 24.48 -19.69
C PHE A 181 7.66 23.15 -19.94
N HIS A 182 7.24 22.37 -20.96
CA HIS A 182 7.83 21.06 -21.30
C HIS A 182 8.05 20.12 -20.09
N ASP A 183 7.18 20.19 -19.07
CA ASP A 183 7.33 19.38 -17.85
C ASP A 183 6.75 17.97 -18.06
N GLU A 184 7.60 16.95 -18.13
CA GLU A 184 7.15 15.55 -18.26
C GLU A 184 6.40 15.04 -17.02
N ARG A 185 6.52 15.71 -15.86
CA ARG A 185 5.85 15.27 -14.62
C ARG A 185 4.34 15.43 -14.72
N ILE A 186 3.86 16.49 -15.36
CA ILE A 186 2.41 16.67 -15.55
C ILE A 186 1.87 15.62 -16.51
N LEU A 187 2.62 15.29 -17.57
CA LEU A 187 2.26 14.23 -18.51
C LEU A 187 2.17 12.85 -17.82
N ASN A 188 3.17 12.50 -17.01
CA ASN A 188 3.16 11.28 -16.22
C ASN A 188 2.01 11.24 -15.21
N SER A 189 1.64 12.38 -14.63
CA SER A 189 0.50 12.50 -13.73
C SER A 189 -0.83 12.27 -14.47
N LEU A 190 -0.96 12.81 -15.68
CA LEU A 190 -2.14 12.59 -16.53
C LEU A 190 -2.34 11.11 -16.86
N TYR A 191 -1.29 10.40 -17.26
CA TYR A 191 -1.40 8.96 -17.53
C TYR A 191 -1.68 8.14 -16.27
N ARG A 192 -1.05 8.50 -15.14
CA ARG A 192 -1.22 7.77 -13.88
C ARG A 192 -2.64 7.90 -13.32
N TYR A 193 -3.21 9.09 -13.31
CA TYR A 193 -4.52 9.34 -12.69
C TYR A 193 -5.67 9.28 -13.71
N GLY A 194 -5.41 9.61 -14.97
CA GLY A 194 -6.40 9.64 -16.03
C GLY A 194 -6.44 8.39 -16.90
N GLY A 195 -5.61 7.36 -16.66
CA GLY A 195 -5.45 6.22 -17.58
C GLY A 195 -6.75 5.54 -18.00
N GLY A 196 -7.69 5.30 -17.07
CA GLY A 196 -9.00 4.72 -17.39
C GLY A 196 -9.86 5.65 -18.27
N PHE A 197 -9.91 6.93 -17.91
CA PHE A 197 -10.62 7.95 -18.68
C PHE A 197 -10.03 8.14 -20.08
N LEU A 198 -8.70 8.18 -20.21
CA LEU A 198 -8.01 8.29 -21.49
C LEU A 198 -8.29 7.10 -22.41
N LYS A 199 -8.30 5.87 -21.87
CA LYS A 199 -8.71 4.67 -22.62
C LYS A 199 -10.16 4.77 -23.08
N MET A 200 -11.08 5.19 -22.20
CA MET A 200 -12.48 5.40 -22.57
C MET A 200 -12.62 6.42 -23.70
N MET A 201 -11.96 7.58 -23.57
CA MET A 201 -11.92 8.63 -24.59
C MET A 201 -11.41 8.09 -25.94
N GLU A 202 -10.29 7.35 -25.93
CA GLU A 202 -9.73 6.73 -27.12
C GLU A 202 -10.73 5.79 -27.80
N LYS A 203 -11.44 4.95 -27.03
CA LYS A 203 -12.48 4.05 -27.56
C LYS A 203 -13.68 4.81 -28.12
N CYS A 204 -14.12 5.90 -27.49
CA CYS A 204 -15.19 6.75 -28.02
C CYS A 204 -14.80 7.36 -29.38
N LEU A 205 -13.59 7.91 -29.49
CA LEU A 205 -13.08 8.50 -30.73
C LEU A 205 -12.85 7.45 -31.82
N GLU A 206 -12.41 6.24 -31.45
CA GLU A 206 -12.27 5.12 -32.37
C GLU A 206 -13.63 4.66 -32.90
N LYS A 207 -14.64 4.55 -32.03
CA LYS A 207 -16.03 4.25 -32.43
C LYS A 207 -16.54 5.26 -33.44
N GLU A 208 -16.35 6.55 -33.15
CA GLU A 208 -16.73 7.64 -34.06
C GLU A 208 -15.98 7.58 -35.41
N ARG A 209 -14.67 7.32 -35.39
CA ARG A 209 -13.86 7.19 -36.61
C ARG A 209 -14.35 6.04 -37.49
N ARG A 210 -14.71 4.90 -36.90
CA ARG A 210 -15.24 3.75 -37.63
C ARG A 210 -16.61 4.03 -38.25
N GLN A 211 -17.51 4.66 -37.50
CA GLN A 211 -18.85 5.02 -38.00
C GLN A 211 -18.77 6.06 -39.13
N ASN A 212 -17.79 6.95 -39.09
CA ASN A 212 -17.56 7.95 -40.14
C ASN A 212 -16.70 7.44 -41.32
N SER A 213 -16.18 6.21 -41.26
CA SER A 213 -15.36 5.62 -42.31
C SER A 213 -16.23 4.85 -43.33
N ASN A 214 -16.02 5.12 -44.61
CA ASN A 214 -16.66 4.38 -45.70
C ASN A 214 -15.95 3.06 -46.04
N THR A 215 -14.80 2.78 -45.41
CA THR A 215 -13.87 1.72 -45.82
C THR A 215 -13.54 0.73 -44.71
N GLY A 216 -14.30 0.74 -43.60
CA GLY A 216 -14.10 -0.15 -42.46
C GLY A 216 -15.07 -1.33 -42.42
N ALA A 217 -14.63 -2.46 -41.85
CA ALA A 217 -15.53 -3.57 -41.50
C ALA A 217 -16.56 -3.10 -40.45
N ALA A 218 -17.83 -3.47 -40.65
CA ALA A 218 -18.88 -3.19 -39.68
C ALA A 218 -18.53 -3.89 -38.35
N PRO A 219 -18.60 -3.19 -37.21
CA PRO A 219 -18.25 -3.77 -35.93
C PRO A 219 -19.22 -4.91 -35.59
N GLY A 220 -18.68 -5.98 -35.01
CA GLY A 220 -19.52 -6.97 -34.33
C GLY A 220 -20.23 -6.29 -33.16
N THR A 221 -21.52 -6.55 -33.01
CA THR A 221 -22.40 -5.97 -31.98
C THR A 221 -21.90 -6.19 -30.54
N TRP A 222 -20.94 -7.10 -30.35
CA TRP A 222 -20.42 -7.56 -29.06
C TRP A 222 -18.88 -7.53 -28.97
N ASP A 223 -18.21 -6.58 -29.63
CA ASP A 223 -16.77 -6.39 -29.45
C ASP A 223 -16.46 -5.97 -28.00
N THR A 224 -15.92 -6.88 -27.20
CA THR A 224 -15.53 -6.67 -25.78
C THR A 224 -14.54 -5.49 -25.64
N GLY A 225 -13.76 -5.19 -26.67
CA GLY A 225 -12.85 -4.05 -26.70
C GLY A 225 -13.54 -2.68 -26.77
N MET A 226 -14.85 -2.65 -27.05
CA MET A 226 -15.69 -1.44 -27.14
C MET A 226 -16.60 -1.23 -25.93
N ALA A 227 -16.53 -2.09 -24.91
CA ALA A 227 -17.29 -1.95 -23.67
C ALA A 227 -17.27 -0.52 -23.07
N PRO A 228 -16.12 0.19 -23.03
CA PRO A 228 -16.06 1.55 -22.49
C PRO A 228 -16.81 2.60 -23.34
N ALA A 229 -17.07 2.34 -24.62
CA ALA A 229 -17.71 3.26 -25.56
C ALA A 229 -19.14 2.84 -25.95
N MET A 230 -19.75 1.87 -25.24
CA MET A 230 -21.08 1.37 -25.57
C MET A 230 -22.14 2.47 -25.52
N TYR A 231 -22.16 3.25 -24.44
CA TYR A 231 -23.12 4.35 -24.23
C TYR A 231 -22.78 5.65 -24.96
N TYR A 232 -21.65 5.70 -25.67
CA TYR A 232 -21.25 6.89 -26.42
C TYR A 232 -22.00 6.97 -27.76
N CYS A 233 -22.76 8.05 -27.94
CA CYS A 233 -23.39 8.39 -29.22
C CYS A 233 -22.41 9.22 -30.06
N SER A 234 -22.05 8.72 -31.26
CA SER A 234 -21.18 9.44 -32.20
C SER A 234 -21.84 10.69 -32.74
N ARG A 235 -21.02 11.69 -33.06
CA ARG A 235 -21.49 12.87 -33.80
C ARG A 235 -21.80 12.49 -35.26
N PRO A 236 -22.76 13.18 -35.90
CA PRO A 236 -23.06 12.97 -37.30
C PRO A 236 -21.84 13.26 -38.18
N ARG A 237 -21.83 12.67 -39.37
CA ARG A 237 -20.79 12.94 -40.36
C ARG A 237 -20.92 14.38 -40.83
N ARG A 238 -19.80 15.06 -41.09
CA ARG A 238 -19.76 16.45 -41.58
C ARG A 238 -20.55 16.71 -42.88
N GLY A 239 -21.03 15.67 -43.59
CA GLY A 239 -21.88 15.79 -44.77
C GLY A 239 -23.39 15.69 -44.49
N ASP A 240 -23.78 15.20 -43.31
CA ASP A 240 -25.17 14.89 -42.95
C ASP A 240 -25.82 15.99 -42.08
N GLU A 241 -25.04 17.01 -41.68
CA GLU A 241 -25.50 18.13 -40.83
C GLU A 241 -26.36 19.18 -41.60
N GLY A 242 -26.64 18.96 -42.89
CA GLY A 242 -27.28 19.95 -43.79
C GLY A 242 -28.42 19.44 -44.67
N THR A 243 -28.98 18.25 -44.40
CA THR A 243 -30.19 17.69 -45.04
C THR A 243 -31.26 17.43 -44.01
#